data_AF-A0A2A2M2W1-F1
#
_entry.id   AF-A0A2A2M2W1-F1
#
_cell.length_a   1.000
_cell.length_b   1.000
_cell.length_c   1.000
_cell.angle_alpha   90.00
_cell.angle_beta   90.00
_cell.angle_gamma   90.00
#
_symmetry.space_group_name_H-M   'P 1'
#
loop_
_entity.id
_entity.type
_entity.pdbx_description
1 polymer ?
#
loop_
_entity_poly.entity_id
_entity_poly.type
_entity_poly.pdbx_seq_one_letter_code
_entity_poly.pdbx_strand_id
1 'polypeptide(L)'
;MRFPTTPLALASMLALAACSTSRVPPQTFSAPPAVDLAIEAEPAIPPTAATSEAAYEDYNQAILDWGRRGWSALQRICRWTADHAVPLGCTPR
;
A
#
# COMPACT_ATOMS: atom_id res chain seq x y z
N MET A 1 -62.41 -24.92 5.63
CA MET A 1 -61.10 -24.50 6.17
C MET A 1 -60.42 -23.62 5.13
N ARG A 2 -60.08 -22.36 5.47
CA ARG A 2 -59.38 -21.42 4.59
C ARG A 2 -58.08 -21.00 5.31
N PHE A 3 -56.93 -21.34 4.73
CA PHE A 3 -55.63 -20.97 5.28
C PHE A 3 -55.26 -19.54 4.82
N PRO A 4 -54.85 -18.62 5.71
CA PRO A 4 -54.42 -17.28 5.32
C PRO A 4 -53.01 -17.35 4.71
N THR A 5 -52.91 -17.18 3.40
CA THR A 5 -51.66 -17.18 2.60
C THR A 5 -50.89 -15.86 2.65
N THR A 6 -51.37 -14.87 3.40
CA THR A 6 -50.85 -13.50 3.41
C THR A 6 -49.53 -13.23 4.14
N PRO A 7 -49.09 -13.95 5.20
CA PRO A 7 -47.85 -13.56 5.89
C PRO A 7 -46.57 -13.97 5.13
N LEU A 8 -46.66 -14.95 4.22
CA LEU A 8 -45.50 -15.44 3.46
C LEU A 8 -45.01 -14.44 2.40
N ALA A 9 -45.92 -13.66 1.80
CA ALA A 9 -45.56 -12.73 0.74
C ALA A 9 -44.72 -11.53 1.24
N LEU A 10 -44.99 -11.05 2.46
CA LEU A 10 -44.25 -9.94 3.07
C LEU A 10 -42.83 -10.32 3.49
N ALA A 11 -42.63 -11.55 3.97
CA ALA A 11 -41.31 -12.05 4.35
C ALA A 11 -40.35 -12.16 3.14
N SER A 12 -40.86 -12.53 1.97
CA SER A 12 -40.05 -12.65 0.75
C SER A 12 -39.54 -11.30 0.24
N MET A 13 -40.29 -10.21 0.40
CA MET A 13 -39.86 -8.88 -0.09
C MET A 13 -38.73 -8.28 0.75
N LEU A 14 -38.68 -8.56 2.06
CA LEU A 14 -37.61 -8.12 2.94
C LEU A 14 -36.29 -8.85 2.67
N ALA A 15 -36.34 -10.11 2.24
CA ALA A 15 -35.15 -10.90 1.91
C ALA A 15 -34.42 -10.40 0.64
N LEU A 16 -35.15 -9.93 -0.38
CA LEU A 16 -34.53 -9.40 -1.60
C LEU A 16 -33.91 -8.00 -1.43
N ALA A 17 -34.45 -7.18 -0.52
CA ALA A 17 -33.85 -5.87 -0.21
C ALA A 17 -32.49 -6.00 0.48
N ALA A 18 -32.32 -7.02 1.33
CA ALA A 18 -31.07 -7.26 2.06
C ALA A 18 -29.90 -7.73 1.15
N CYS A 19 -30.17 -8.34 0.00
CA CYS A 19 -29.13 -8.76 -0.94
C CYS A 19 -28.57 -7.62 -1.80
N SER A 20 -29.19 -6.44 -1.79
CA SER A 20 -28.82 -5.32 -2.67
C SER A 20 -27.81 -4.35 -2.04
N THR A 21 -27.59 -4.44 -0.72
CA THR A 21 -26.77 -3.48 0.05
C THR A 21 -25.31 -3.91 0.24
N SER A 22 -24.89 -5.05 -0.28
CA SER A 22 -23.49 -5.50 -0.17
C SER A 22 -22.56 -4.93 -1.24
N ARG A 23 -22.96 -3.87 -1.96
CA ARG A 23 -22.01 -3.15 -2.81
C ARG A 23 -21.03 -2.43 -1.90
N VAL A 24 -19.89 -3.08 -1.65
CA VAL A 24 -18.68 -2.43 -1.14
C VAL A 24 -18.50 -1.19 -2.02
N PRO A 25 -18.53 0.03 -1.46
CA PRO A 25 -18.30 1.22 -2.24
C PRO A 25 -16.95 1.05 -2.97
N PRO A 26 -16.85 1.41 -4.27
CA PRO A 26 -15.57 1.34 -4.96
C PRO A 26 -14.58 2.13 -4.12
N GLN A 27 -13.63 1.44 -3.51
CA GLN A 27 -12.58 2.10 -2.77
C GLN A 27 -11.77 2.85 -3.82
N THR A 28 -11.95 4.17 -3.86
CA THR A 28 -11.03 5.05 -4.57
C THR A 28 -9.71 4.93 -3.86
N PHE A 29 -8.89 3.99 -4.29
CA PHE A 29 -7.55 3.80 -3.77
C PHE A 29 -6.75 5.03 -4.21
N SER A 30 -6.51 5.96 -3.29
CA SER A 30 -5.44 6.93 -3.50
C SER A 30 -4.13 6.13 -3.58
N ALA A 31 -3.23 6.50 -4.47
CA ALA A 31 -1.87 5.97 -4.37
C ALA A 31 -1.18 6.61 -3.14
N PRO A 32 -0.16 5.97 -2.55
CA PRO A 32 0.73 6.67 -1.64
C PRO A 32 1.38 7.87 -2.35
N PRO A 33 1.97 8.82 -1.59
CA PRO A 33 2.63 9.98 -2.17
C PRO A 33 3.62 9.60 -3.27
N ALA A 34 3.56 10.27 -4.42
CA ALA A 34 4.40 9.94 -5.58
C ALA A 34 5.91 9.99 -5.27
N VAL A 35 6.33 10.84 -4.32
CA VAL A 35 7.71 10.92 -3.83
C VAL A 35 8.20 9.62 -3.19
N ASP A 36 7.30 8.84 -2.58
CA ASP A 36 7.63 7.57 -1.93
C ASP A 36 7.66 6.40 -2.91
N LEU A 37 7.04 6.59 -4.08
CA LEU A 37 7.05 5.65 -5.20
C LEU A 37 8.14 5.95 -6.24
N ALA A 38 8.81 7.10 -6.11
CA ALA A 38 9.85 7.50 -7.04
C ALA A 38 11.05 6.55 -6.93
N ILE A 39 11.49 6.04 -8.08
CA ILE A 39 12.69 5.21 -8.16
C ILE A 39 13.90 6.14 -8.23
N GLU A 40 14.67 6.19 -7.16
CA GLU A 40 15.98 6.85 -7.14
C GLU A 40 17.03 5.94 -7.76
N ALA A 41 17.79 6.45 -8.74
CA ALA A 41 18.87 5.69 -9.34
C ALA A 41 19.93 5.31 -8.29
N GLU A 42 20.32 4.04 -8.26
CA GLU A 42 21.40 3.58 -7.40
C GLU A 42 22.72 4.22 -7.83
N PRO A 43 23.53 4.74 -6.89
CA PRO A 43 24.86 5.25 -7.18
C PRO A 43 25.70 4.20 -7.94
N ALA A 44 26.29 4.60 -9.07
CA ALA A 44 27.24 3.74 -9.78
C ALA A 44 28.63 3.90 -9.18
N ILE A 45 29.36 2.79 -9.03
CA ILE A 45 30.76 2.83 -8.58
C ILE A 45 31.63 3.57 -9.60
N PRO A 46 32.32 4.66 -9.21
CA PRO A 46 33.18 5.36 -10.14
C PRO A 46 34.45 4.56 -10.39
N PRO A 47 35.04 4.61 -11.60
CA PRO A 47 36.28 3.88 -11.90
C PRO A 47 37.45 4.31 -11.02
N THR A 48 37.43 5.55 -10.50
CA THR A 48 38.43 6.06 -9.56
C THR A 48 38.43 5.34 -8.21
N ALA A 49 37.32 4.71 -7.81
CA ALA A 49 37.25 3.92 -6.58
C ALA A 49 38.15 2.67 -6.63
N ALA A 50 38.54 2.20 -7.82
CA ALA A 50 39.47 1.08 -7.96
C ALA A 50 40.92 1.43 -7.56
N THR A 51 41.26 2.72 -7.54
CA THR A 51 42.64 3.19 -7.33
C THR A 51 42.76 4.26 -6.24
N SER A 52 41.64 4.68 -5.64
CA SER A 52 41.61 5.69 -4.59
C SER A 52 40.70 5.26 -3.45
N GLU A 53 41.27 5.15 -2.25
CA GLU A 53 40.53 4.85 -1.02
C GLU A 53 39.49 5.91 -0.71
N ALA A 54 39.83 7.19 -0.88
CA ALA A 54 38.89 8.29 -0.67
C ALA A 54 37.67 8.18 -1.62
N ALA A 55 37.90 7.90 -2.91
CA ALA A 55 36.81 7.73 -3.87
C ALA A 55 35.94 6.50 -3.58
N TYR A 56 36.54 5.43 -3.03
CA TYR A 56 35.80 4.25 -2.58
C TYR A 56 34.93 4.55 -1.36
N GLU A 57 35.44 5.31 -0.39
CA GLU A 57 34.69 5.70 0.80
C GLU A 57 33.53 6.64 0.47
N ASP A 58 33.76 7.62 -0.42
CA ASP A 58 32.69 8.51 -0.92
C ASP A 58 31.56 7.70 -1.59
N TYR A 59 31.92 6.67 -2.39
CA TYR A 59 30.94 5.77 -2.99
C TYR A 59 30.18 4.95 -1.94
N ASN A 60 30.87 4.37 -0.96
CA ASN A 60 30.22 3.61 0.12
C ASN A 60 29.21 4.48 0.87
N GLN A 61 29.60 5.72 1.20
CA GLN A 61 28.72 6.67 1.86
C GLN A 61 27.50 6.99 1.00
N ALA A 62 27.69 7.22 -0.30
CA ALA A 62 26.59 7.47 -1.24
C ALA A 62 25.59 6.29 -1.31
N ILE A 63 26.09 5.06 -1.36
CA ILE A 63 25.25 3.83 -1.34
C ILE A 63 24.48 3.71 -0.03
N LEU A 64 25.14 3.95 1.11
CA LEU A 64 24.48 3.90 2.42
C LEU A 64 23.39 4.97 2.54
N ASP A 65 23.64 6.17 2.04
CA ASP A 65 22.68 7.26 2.02
C ASP A 65 21.48 6.97 1.10
N TRP A 66 21.73 6.43 -0.09
CA TRP A 66 20.69 5.95 -1.00
C TRP A 66 19.82 4.88 -0.33
N GLY A 67 20.44 3.88 0.31
CA GLY A 67 19.72 2.83 1.04
C GLY A 67 18.87 3.39 2.18
N ARG A 68 19.40 4.33 2.98
CA ARG A 68 18.64 5.00 4.05
C ARG A 68 17.41 5.72 3.52
N ARG A 69 17.52 6.42 2.39
CA ARG A 69 16.38 7.10 1.75
C ARG A 69 15.32 6.10 1.29
N GLY A 70 15.72 5.02 0.63
CA GLY A 70 14.82 3.94 0.20
C GLY A 70 14.06 3.30 1.37
N TRP A 71 14.76 2.96 2.46
CA TRP A 71 14.12 2.43 3.68
C TRP A 71 13.15 3.42 4.31
N SER A 72 13.48 4.71 4.31
CA SER A 72 12.59 5.76 4.82
C SER A 72 11.31 5.88 3.99
N ALA A 73 11.40 5.77 2.66
CA ALA A 73 10.24 5.74 1.77
C ALA A 73 9.36 4.51 2.02
N LEU A 74 9.96 3.32 2.15
CA LEU A 74 9.22 2.10 2.50
C LEU A 74 8.48 2.22 3.83
N GLN A 75 9.09 2.82 4.86
CA GLN A 75 8.40 3.07 6.13
C GLN A 75 7.20 4.03 5.98
N ARG A 76 7.32 5.06 5.14
CA ARG A 76 6.19 5.97 4.83
C ARG A 76 5.06 5.23 4.12
N ILE A 77 5.38 4.35 3.16
CA ILE A 77 4.42 3.48 2.51
C ILE A 77 3.75 2.57 3.54
N CYS A 78 4.50 1.93 4.44
CA CYS A 78 3.92 1.05 5.45
C CYS A 78 2.93 1.77 6.38
N ARG A 79 3.24 3.00 6.80
CA ARG A 79 2.28 3.84 7.52
C ARG A 79 1.04 4.14 6.68
N TRP A 80 1.25 4.59 5.44
CA TRP A 80 0.15 4.85 4.51
C TRP A 80 -0.77 3.63 4.34
N THR A 81 -0.21 2.43 4.22
CA THR A 81 -0.99 1.20 4.08
C THR A 81 -1.80 0.86 5.33
N ALA A 82 -1.26 1.12 6.51
CA ALA A 82 -1.99 0.95 7.76
C ALA A 82 -3.19 1.92 7.82
N ASP A 83 -2.98 3.18 7.41
CA ASP A 83 -4.02 4.22 7.39
C ASP A 83 -5.11 3.95 6.35
N HIS A 84 -4.80 3.20 5.28
CA HIS A 84 -5.70 2.93 4.15
C HIS A 84 -6.19 1.46 4.13
N ALA A 85 -5.99 0.70 5.21
CA ALA A 85 -6.37 -0.71 5.34
C ALA A 85 -5.87 -1.61 4.19
N VAL A 86 -4.68 -1.30 3.67
CA VAL A 86 -4.04 -2.04 2.58
C VAL A 86 -3.17 -3.15 3.17
N PRO A 87 -3.41 -4.43 2.84
CA PRO A 87 -2.63 -5.53 3.39
C PRO A 87 -1.29 -5.68 2.67
N LEU A 88 -0.28 -4.91 3.08
CA LEU A 88 1.08 -4.97 2.52
C LEU A 88 2.10 -5.72 3.41
N GLY A 89 1.63 -6.32 4.51
CA GLY A 89 2.44 -7.23 5.34
C GLY A 89 3.60 -6.58 6.09
N CYS A 90 3.72 -5.26 6.06
CA CYS A 90 4.73 -4.54 6.82
C CYS A 90 4.14 -3.85 8.04
N THR A 91 4.83 -3.93 9.17
CA THR A 91 4.48 -3.22 10.40
C THR A 91 5.18 -1.86 10.40
N PRO A 92 4.47 -0.72 10.55
CA PRO A 92 5.10 0.54 10.87
C PRO A 92 5.94 0.36 12.14
N ARG A 93 7.24 0.66 12.08
CA ARG A 93 8.11 0.75 13.25
C ARG A 93 8.25 2.19 13.70
#